data_AF-A0A0S8A400-F1
#
_entry.id   AF-A0A0S8A400-F1
#
_cell.length_a   1.000
_cell.length_b   1.000
_cell.length_c   1.000
_cell.angle_alpha   90.00
_cell.angle_beta   90.00
_cell.angle_gamma   90.00
#
_symmetry.space_group_name_H-M   'P 1'
#
loop_
_entity.id
_entity.type
_entity.pdbx_description
1 polymer ?
#
loop_
_entity_poly.entity_id
_entity_poly.type
_entity_poly.pdbx_seq_one_letter_code
_entity_poly.pdbx_strand_id
1 'polypeptide(L)'
;MQQYWSRTIAFGVCAVVFAFAACSDSNGPEDMQRDLTGSYTLVSISQGTAAGVLLIPGATGTFTLTATTYHASLTIPQPPGPDLLLDDHGTYTATGSETAGAWTQQSTDDPNLQYTGSYSWSAATSQLTLDSTAGAIRTVLVLQRN
;
A
#
# COMPACT_ATOMS: atom_id res chain seq x y z
N MET A 1 -6.76 35.91 6.36
CA MET A 1 -6.65 34.94 7.46
C MET A 1 -6.09 33.65 6.87
N GLN A 2 -4.77 33.50 6.90
CA GLN A 2 -4.06 32.33 6.37
C GLN A 2 -4.18 31.20 7.39
N GLN A 3 -4.90 30.13 7.05
CA GLN A 3 -4.89 28.91 7.82
C GLN A 3 -3.51 28.26 7.64
N TYR A 4 -2.69 28.35 8.68
CA TYR A 4 -1.52 27.52 8.86
C TYR A 4 -1.99 26.07 8.90
N TRP A 5 -1.75 25.32 7.83
CA TRP A 5 -1.83 23.86 7.84
C TRP A 5 -0.64 23.36 8.66
N SER A 6 -0.84 23.33 9.97
CA SER A 6 0.12 22.81 10.93
C SER A 6 0.48 21.37 10.57
N ARG A 7 1.74 21.22 10.21
CA ARG A 7 2.51 19.99 10.01
C ARG A 7 2.37 19.09 11.23
N THR A 8 1.40 18.19 11.27
CA THR A 8 1.39 17.04 12.19
C THR A 8 0.44 15.98 11.63
N ILE A 9 0.89 15.20 10.64
CA ILE A 9 0.23 13.93 10.33
C ILE A 9 0.65 12.99 11.47
N ALA A 10 -0.20 12.91 12.48
CA ALA A 10 -0.04 11.99 13.59
C ALA A 10 -0.33 10.58 13.09
N PHE A 11 0.71 9.79 12.82
CA PHE A 11 0.58 8.34 12.69
C PHE A 11 0.41 7.77 14.11
N GLY A 12 -0.85 7.64 14.52
CA GLY A 12 -1.22 7.12 15.83
C GLY A 12 -0.88 5.64 15.95
N VAL A 13 0.05 5.33 16.85
CA VAL A 13 0.46 3.98 17.28
C VAL A 13 -0.65 3.35 18.13
N CYS A 14 -1.03 2.11 17.81
CA CYS A 14 -1.55 1.15 18.78
C CYS A 14 -1.26 -0.29 18.31
N ALA A 15 -0.64 -1.07 19.19
CA ALA A 15 -0.19 -2.44 19.00
C ALA A 15 -1.35 -3.46 18.97
N VAL A 16 -1.12 -4.64 18.35
CA VAL A 16 -1.35 -6.00 18.91
C VAL A 16 -1.25 -7.10 17.81
N VAL A 17 -0.27 -8.00 17.99
CA VAL A 17 -0.23 -9.48 17.83
C VAL A 17 -0.65 -10.13 16.50
N PHE A 18 0.25 -10.90 15.85
CA PHE A 18 0.27 -12.38 15.84
C PHE A 18 1.57 -12.91 15.21
N ALA A 19 2.23 -13.83 15.92
CA ALA A 19 3.26 -14.69 15.37
C ALA A 19 2.58 -15.75 14.49
N PHE A 20 2.90 -15.79 13.20
CA PHE A 20 2.68 -17.00 12.41
C PHE A 20 4.02 -17.73 12.30
N ALA A 21 4.12 -18.81 13.06
CA ALA A 21 4.95 -19.93 12.68
C ALA A 21 4.39 -20.45 11.35
N ALA A 22 5.00 -20.08 10.23
CA ALA A 22 4.86 -20.80 8.98
C ALA A 22 5.62 -22.13 9.11
N CYS A 23 5.06 -23.07 9.87
CA CYS A 23 5.43 -24.47 9.76
C CYS A 23 4.55 -25.09 8.67
N SER A 24 5.20 -25.40 7.55
CA SER A 24 4.75 -26.29 6.47
C SER A 24 4.15 -27.58 7.05
N ASP A 25 2.91 -27.95 6.67
CA ASP A 25 2.60 -28.87 5.57
C ASP A 25 1.16 -29.47 5.69
N SER A 26 0.56 -29.74 4.53
CA SER A 26 -0.43 -30.80 4.21
C SER A 26 -1.94 -30.61 4.50
N ASN A 27 -2.68 -30.40 3.38
CA ASN A 27 -4.09 -30.75 3.09
C ASN A 27 -5.21 -29.92 3.72
N GLY A 28 -5.43 -28.72 3.18
CA GLY A 28 -6.67 -27.93 3.18
C GLY A 28 -6.79 -27.22 1.82
N PRO A 29 -7.93 -26.60 1.44
CA PRO A 29 -8.08 -26.01 0.11
C PRO A 29 -6.89 -25.10 -0.11
N GLU A 30 -6.10 -25.39 -1.14
CA GLU A 30 -4.89 -24.64 -1.45
C GLU A 30 -5.27 -23.16 -1.39
N ASP A 31 -4.71 -22.45 -0.42
CA ASP A 31 -4.83 -21.00 -0.32
C ASP A 31 -4.28 -20.51 -1.66
N MET A 32 -5.17 -20.23 -2.63
CA MET A 32 -4.81 -19.80 -3.97
C MET A 32 -4.35 -18.35 -3.84
N GLN A 33 -3.24 -18.16 -3.13
CA GLN A 33 -2.63 -16.88 -2.91
C GLN A 33 -2.01 -16.48 -4.24
N ARG A 34 -2.51 -15.40 -4.83
CA ARG A 34 -1.90 -14.87 -6.04
C ARG A 34 -0.48 -14.43 -5.75
N ASP A 35 0.42 -14.87 -6.62
CA ASP A 35 1.74 -14.29 -6.71
C ASP A 35 1.63 -12.83 -7.17
N LEU A 36 1.86 -11.91 -6.22
CA LEU A 36 1.91 -10.47 -6.42
C LEU A 36 3.30 -10.01 -6.89
N THR A 37 4.26 -10.91 -7.10
CA THR A 37 5.58 -10.52 -7.60
C THR A 37 5.46 -9.84 -8.97
N GLY A 38 6.30 -8.83 -9.21
CA GLY A 38 6.34 -8.13 -10.48
C GLY A 38 6.69 -6.66 -10.34
N SER A 39 6.84 -6.00 -11.49
CA SER A 39 7.00 -4.56 -11.57
C SER A 39 5.67 -3.92 -11.95
N TYR A 40 5.38 -2.79 -11.32
CA TYR A 40 4.13 -2.07 -11.46
C TYR A 40 4.38 -0.59 -11.66
N THR A 41 3.48 0.06 -12.38
CA THR A 41 3.43 1.51 -12.56
C THR A 41 2.18 2.06 -11.89
N LEU A 42 2.29 3.19 -11.20
CA LEU A 42 1.14 3.86 -10.60
C LEU A 42 0.19 4.36 -11.69
N VAL A 43 -1.07 3.96 -11.60
CA VAL A 43 -2.18 4.47 -12.43
C VAL A 43 -2.86 5.63 -11.74
N SER A 44 -3.16 5.47 -10.44
CA SER A 44 -3.80 6.51 -9.65
C SER A 44 -3.53 6.31 -8.17
N ILE A 45 -3.47 7.43 -7.44
CA ILE A 45 -3.50 7.47 -5.99
C ILE A 45 -4.64 8.39 -5.56
N SER A 46 -5.40 7.97 -4.56
CA SER A 46 -6.39 8.80 -3.90
C SER A 46 -6.24 8.75 -2.40
N GLN A 47 -6.50 9.88 -1.75
CA GLN A 47 -6.42 10.02 -0.30
C GLN A 47 -7.58 10.84 0.22
N GLY A 48 -8.03 10.51 1.43
CA GLY A 48 -9.07 11.26 2.09
C GLY A 48 -9.59 10.55 3.32
N THR A 49 -10.81 10.85 3.72
CA THR A 49 -11.45 10.16 4.84
C THR A 49 -12.31 9.01 4.34
N ALA A 50 -12.79 8.15 5.24
CA ALA A 50 -13.77 7.12 4.89
C ALA A 50 -15.04 7.72 4.22
N ALA A 51 -15.38 8.97 4.52
CA ALA A 51 -16.53 9.68 3.93
C ALA A 51 -16.25 10.27 2.53
N GLY A 52 -15.00 10.32 2.09
CA GLY A 52 -14.63 10.83 0.77
C GLY A 52 -13.14 10.74 0.50
N VAL A 53 -12.78 10.10 -0.62
CA VAL A 53 -11.43 10.05 -1.16
C VAL A 53 -11.29 11.03 -2.33
N LEU A 54 -10.18 11.73 -2.40
CA LEU A 54 -9.84 12.66 -3.48
C LEU A 54 -8.69 12.09 -4.30
N LEU A 55 -8.82 12.11 -5.61
CA LEU A 55 -7.75 11.76 -6.53
C LEU A 55 -6.62 12.81 -6.41
N ILE A 56 -5.38 12.36 -6.41
CA ILE A 56 -4.21 13.25 -6.44
C ILE A 56 -3.70 13.33 -7.89
N PRO A 57 -4.01 14.40 -8.63
CA PRO A 57 -3.66 14.50 -10.04
C PRO A 57 -2.15 14.66 -10.22
N GLY A 58 -1.62 14.02 -11.27
CA GLY A 58 -0.20 14.13 -11.66
C GLY A 58 0.77 13.30 -10.81
N ALA A 59 0.29 12.54 -9.82
CA ALA A 59 1.12 11.60 -9.10
C ALA A 59 1.59 10.47 -10.02
N THR A 60 2.87 10.10 -9.90
CA THR A 60 3.51 9.04 -10.69
C THR A 60 4.39 8.18 -9.80
N GLY A 61 4.63 6.93 -10.16
CA GLY A 61 5.49 6.06 -9.36
C GLY A 61 5.61 4.65 -9.91
N THR A 62 6.51 3.89 -9.30
CA THR A 62 6.78 2.49 -9.62
C THR A 62 6.82 1.66 -8.35
N PHE A 63 6.37 0.42 -8.45
CA PHE A 63 6.42 -0.54 -7.36
C PHE A 63 7.03 -1.83 -7.89
N THR A 64 8.01 -2.37 -7.17
CA THR A 64 8.56 -3.70 -7.44
C THR A 64 8.23 -4.58 -6.25
N LEU A 65 7.49 -5.65 -6.49
CA LEU A 65 7.15 -6.66 -5.50
C LEU A 65 7.96 -7.93 -5.80
N THR A 66 8.65 -8.45 -4.80
CA THR A 66 9.24 -9.79 -4.82
C THR A 66 8.46 -10.71 -3.87
N ALA A 67 8.90 -11.94 -3.63
CA ALA A 67 8.12 -12.90 -2.85
C ALA A 67 7.68 -12.37 -1.46
N THR A 68 8.52 -11.56 -0.80
CA THR A 68 8.21 -10.98 0.52
C THR A 68 8.69 -9.54 0.69
N THR A 69 9.33 -8.94 -0.32
CA THR A 69 9.86 -7.58 -0.23
C THR A 69 9.23 -6.67 -1.26
N TYR A 70 9.22 -5.38 -0.95
CA TYR A 70 8.80 -4.35 -1.89
C TYR A 70 9.85 -3.25 -2.00
N HIS A 71 9.82 -2.57 -3.13
CA HIS A 71 10.39 -1.24 -3.32
C HIS A 71 9.34 -0.36 -3.98
N ALA A 72 9.04 0.77 -3.36
CA ALA A 72 8.09 1.76 -3.83
C ALA A 72 8.80 3.09 -4.04
N SER A 73 8.64 3.67 -5.23
CA SER A 73 9.12 5.01 -5.56
C SER A 73 7.97 5.83 -6.12
N LEU A 74 7.65 6.94 -5.47
CA LEU A 74 6.46 7.74 -5.74
C LEU A 74 6.81 9.24 -5.74
N THR A 75 6.30 9.95 -6.75
CA THR A 75 6.37 11.40 -6.87
C THR A 75 4.95 11.96 -6.79
N ILE A 76 4.68 12.78 -5.78
CA ILE A 76 3.38 13.42 -5.56
C ILE A 76 3.54 14.94 -5.73
N PRO A 77 2.87 15.56 -6.72
CA PRO A 77 2.86 17.00 -6.86
C PRO A 77 2.23 17.72 -5.66
N GLN A 78 2.87 18.77 -5.15
CA GLN A 78 2.39 19.56 -4.01
C GLN A 78 2.35 21.06 -4.32
N PRO A 79 1.19 21.63 -4.71
CA PRO A 79 1.06 23.08 -4.89
C PRO A 79 0.72 23.81 -3.57
N PRO A 80 1.34 24.96 -3.23
CA PRO A 80 2.55 25.55 -3.81
C PRO A 80 3.81 25.00 -3.11
N GLY A 81 4.63 24.23 -3.81
CA GLY A 81 5.80 23.58 -3.22
C GLY A 81 6.50 22.65 -4.20
N PRO A 82 7.69 22.14 -3.82
CA PRO A 82 8.34 21.06 -4.56
C PRO A 82 7.51 19.78 -4.43
N ASP A 83 7.63 18.91 -5.43
CA ASP A 83 7.02 17.59 -5.38
C ASP A 83 7.53 16.80 -4.18
N LEU A 84 6.63 16.05 -3.55
CA LEU A 84 6.99 15.09 -2.53
C LEU A 84 7.51 13.83 -3.20
N LEU A 85 8.78 13.52 -2.94
CA LEU A 85 9.43 12.28 -3.34
C LEU A 85 9.38 11.31 -2.16
N LEU A 86 8.84 10.13 -2.41
CA LEU A 86 8.77 9.01 -1.47
C LEU A 86 9.53 7.86 -2.11
N ASP A 87 10.51 7.35 -1.40
CA ASP A 87 11.23 6.14 -1.77
C ASP A 87 11.28 5.27 -0.52
N ASP A 88 10.70 4.07 -0.60
CA ASP A 88 10.51 3.19 0.56
C ASP A 88 10.74 1.74 0.16
N HIS A 89 11.49 1.04 1.00
CA HIS A 89 11.75 -0.38 0.90
C HIS A 89 11.20 -1.09 2.12
N GLY A 90 10.82 -2.35 1.95
CA GLY A 90 10.33 -3.09 3.09
C GLY A 90 10.00 -4.53 2.80
N THR A 91 9.36 -5.14 3.79
CA THR A 91 8.74 -6.44 3.66
C THR A 91 7.23 -6.30 3.60
N TYR A 92 6.58 -7.18 2.86
CA TYR A 92 5.13 -7.27 2.87
C TYR A 92 4.67 -8.71 3.03
N THR A 93 3.45 -8.86 3.52
CA THR A 93 2.71 -10.12 3.49
C THR A 93 1.35 -9.84 2.86
N ALA A 94 0.85 -10.82 2.12
CA ALA A 94 -0.51 -10.80 1.58
C ALA A 94 -1.15 -12.16 1.89
N THR A 95 -2.42 -12.15 2.24
CA THR A 95 -3.22 -13.37 2.49
C THR A 95 -4.57 -13.21 1.82
N GLY A 96 -5.17 -14.30 1.33
CA GLY A 96 -6.45 -14.26 0.64
C GLY A 96 -6.43 -15.04 -0.68
N SER A 97 -7.35 -14.68 -1.58
CA SER A 97 -7.56 -15.37 -2.85
C SER A 97 -6.76 -14.75 -3.99
N GLU A 98 -6.89 -15.33 -5.18
CA GLU A 98 -6.20 -14.81 -6.37
C GLU A 98 -6.64 -13.39 -6.77
N THR A 99 -7.80 -12.94 -6.30
CA THR A 99 -8.44 -11.69 -6.74
C THR A 99 -8.63 -10.68 -5.62
N ALA A 100 -8.57 -11.07 -4.35
CA ALA A 100 -8.67 -10.15 -3.23
C ALA A 100 -8.15 -10.75 -1.93
N GLY A 101 -7.72 -9.89 -1.02
CA GLY A 101 -7.25 -10.33 0.29
C GLY A 101 -6.83 -9.18 1.19
N ALA A 102 -6.14 -9.53 2.27
CA ALA A 102 -5.51 -8.58 3.17
C ALA A 102 -4.00 -8.50 2.87
N TRP A 103 -3.40 -7.36 3.18
CA TRP A 103 -1.96 -7.20 3.14
C TRP A 103 -1.46 -6.40 4.34
N THR A 104 -0.20 -6.64 4.67
CA THR A 104 0.56 -5.82 5.63
C THR A 104 1.92 -5.50 5.01
N GLN A 105 2.46 -4.32 5.32
CA GLN A 105 3.83 -3.96 4.97
C GLN A 105 4.54 -3.37 6.18
N GLN A 106 5.85 -3.54 6.21
CA GLN A 106 6.76 -2.97 7.19
C GLN A 106 7.93 -2.35 6.42
N SER A 107 8.13 -1.05 6.59
CA SER A 107 9.29 -0.36 6.01
C SER A 107 10.58 -0.79 6.73
N THR A 108 11.64 -0.97 5.94
CA THR A 108 13.02 -1.09 6.43
C THR A 108 13.72 0.25 6.56
N ASP A 109 13.24 1.29 5.87
CA ASP A 109 13.83 2.63 5.89
C ASP A 109 13.33 3.46 7.10
N ASP A 110 12.08 3.24 7.53
CA ASP A 110 11.54 3.71 8.81
C ASP A 110 10.82 2.55 9.54
N PRO A 111 11.41 1.99 10.61
CA PRO A 111 10.81 0.85 11.31
C PRO A 111 9.49 1.20 12.01
N ASN A 112 9.15 2.47 12.16
CA ASN A 112 7.86 2.89 12.72
C ASN A 112 6.75 2.98 11.66
N LEU A 113 7.10 2.86 10.39
CA LEU A 113 6.19 2.95 9.27
C LEU A 113 5.66 1.55 8.91
N GLN A 114 4.46 1.26 9.38
CA GLN A 114 3.73 0.04 9.07
C GLN A 114 2.38 0.40 8.43
N TYR A 115 2.01 -0.33 7.37
CA TYR A 115 0.69 -0.20 6.77
C TYR A 115 0.00 -1.56 6.71
N THR A 116 -1.32 -1.53 6.84
CA THR A 116 -2.17 -2.69 6.64
C THR A 116 -3.36 -2.27 5.79
N GLY A 117 -3.92 -3.23 5.07
CA GLY A 117 -5.01 -2.94 4.15
C GLY A 117 -5.60 -4.16 3.49
N SER A 118 -6.44 -3.90 2.49
CA SER A 118 -6.92 -4.90 1.56
C SER A 118 -6.29 -4.68 0.19
N TYR A 119 -6.21 -5.77 -0.58
CA TYR A 119 -5.85 -5.71 -1.98
C TYR A 119 -6.96 -6.31 -2.82
N SER A 120 -7.03 -5.87 -4.07
CA SER A 120 -7.79 -6.55 -5.11
C SER A 120 -7.01 -6.59 -6.42
N TRP A 121 -7.18 -7.66 -7.18
CA TRP A 121 -6.53 -7.89 -8.46
C TRP A 121 -7.57 -8.02 -9.56
N SER A 122 -7.41 -7.22 -10.61
CA SER A 122 -8.20 -7.30 -11.83
C SER A 122 -7.33 -7.88 -12.94
N ALA A 123 -7.59 -9.13 -13.33
CA ALA A 123 -6.90 -9.74 -14.47
C ALA A 123 -7.25 -9.05 -15.81
N ALA A 124 -8.47 -8.51 -15.93
CA ALA A 124 -8.93 -7.84 -17.14
C ALA A 124 -8.14 -6.56 -17.43
N THR A 125 -7.73 -5.83 -16.39
CA THR A 125 -6.92 -4.62 -16.52
C THR A 125 -5.46 -4.83 -16.12
N SER A 126 -5.09 -6.01 -15.61
CA SER A 126 -3.79 -6.28 -14.98
C SER A 126 -3.45 -5.25 -13.89
N GLN A 127 -4.46 -4.88 -13.09
CA GLN A 127 -4.32 -3.88 -12.03
C GLN A 127 -4.42 -4.50 -10.64
N LEU A 128 -3.48 -4.10 -9.80
CA LEU A 128 -3.48 -4.31 -8.36
C LEU A 128 -3.98 -3.04 -7.68
N THR A 129 -5.06 -3.14 -6.93
CA THR A 129 -5.53 -2.06 -6.07
C THR A 129 -5.11 -2.37 -4.65
N LEU A 130 -4.43 -1.43 -3.98
CA LEU A 130 -4.11 -1.48 -2.57
C LEU A 130 -4.92 -0.41 -1.85
N ASP A 131 -5.69 -0.81 -0.86
CA ASP A 131 -6.54 0.05 -0.06
C ASP A 131 -6.13 -0.06 1.41
N SER A 132 -5.65 1.03 1.98
CA SER A 132 -5.20 1.09 3.38
C SER A 132 -5.88 2.21 4.12
N THR A 133 -6.06 2.04 5.42
CA THR A 133 -6.55 3.10 6.30
C THR A 133 -5.61 3.23 7.48
N ALA A 134 -5.00 4.42 7.62
CA ALA A 134 -4.16 4.77 8.75
C ALA A 134 -4.84 5.92 9.52
N GLY A 135 -5.27 5.65 10.75
CA GLY A 135 -6.10 6.57 11.51
C GLY A 135 -7.42 6.88 10.78
N ALA A 136 -7.69 8.16 10.50
CA ALA A 136 -8.87 8.59 9.75
C ALA A 136 -8.64 8.72 8.24
N ILE A 137 -7.42 8.45 7.75
CA ILE A 137 -7.04 8.64 6.36
C ILE A 137 -7.03 7.30 5.61
N ARG A 138 -7.86 7.22 4.57
CA ARG A 138 -7.85 6.12 3.60
C ARG A 138 -6.98 6.50 2.41
N THR A 139 -6.10 5.60 2.02
CA THR A 139 -5.27 5.72 0.81
C THR A 139 -5.58 4.56 -0.11
N VAL A 140 -5.93 4.85 -1.36
CA VAL A 140 -6.13 3.84 -2.41
C VAL A 140 -5.12 4.06 -3.51
N LEU A 141 -4.30 3.05 -3.77
CA LEU A 141 -3.34 2.97 -4.87
C LEU A 141 -3.90 2.01 -5.92
N VAL A 142 -3.85 2.41 -7.18
CA VAL A 142 -4.10 1.52 -8.33
C VAL A 142 -2.81 1.41 -9.12
N LEU A 143 -2.33 0.19 -9.25
CA LEU A 143 -1.05 -0.16 -9.83
C LEU A 143 -1.26 -1.05 -11.04
N GLN A 144 -0.67 -0.70 -12.17
CA GLN A 144 -0.69 -1.49 -13.39
C GLN A 144 0.53 -2.39 -13.44
N ARG A 145 0.36 -3.70 -13.59
CA ARG A 145 1.50 -4.61 -13.82
C ARG A 145 2.07 -4.37 -15.21
N ASN A 146 3.40 -4.29 -15.29
CA ASN A 146 4.18 -4.17 -16.52
C ASN A 146 4.39 -5.52 -17.22
#